data_AF-A0A229SWC4-F1
#
_entry.id   AF-A0A229SWC4-F1
#
_cell.length_a   1.000
_cell.length_b   1.000
_cell.length_c   1.000
_cell.angle_alpha   90.00
_cell.angle_beta   90.00
_cell.angle_gamma   90.00
#
_symmetry.space_group_name_H-M   'P 1'
#
loop_
_entity.id
_entity.type
_entity.pdbx_description
1 polymer ?
#
loop_
_entity_poly.entity_id
_entity_poly.type
_entity_poly.pdbx_seq_one_letter_code
_entity_poly.pdbx_strand_id
1 'polypeptide(L)'
;MTATAVPSLRDHLRVTLPRIAPVLLSPTAAECLGRWAGAFPPAACMVECHLGLDEPRADFLIRFLRSDAAALADADGEAGPATWTRLRAFARLWAAPDSPLAAFAQTWLEFDLPRPRAGAALPPPSFFADLDPAAARSADPAATAGAALAVLGTGDVDPAVLATIATCVTELPPEARWLSLGVMFGRPADPVRVCVAGLPASGVPAYLERIGWTGSAAQLRAVRDGLDGFTTLSTLALDVGTSVRPRLGIEYNLEARRSLHDSAARWRPFLDRLVEDGLCARHKRDPLLACIGFDHERIDQESWPAGLRAASDRHGPNVLSVLLRKLAHVKVVFEPDRPVVAKAYLELTHDWLAFDPVTRQARFTDFPDGTGA
;
A
#
# COMPACT_ATOMS: atom_id res chain seq x y z
N MET A 1 31.97 -3.97 -23.11
CA MET A 1 30.75 -3.18 -22.82
C MET A 1 29.78 -4.10 -22.09
N THR A 2 29.78 -4.07 -20.77
CA THR A 2 28.75 -4.75 -19.96
C THR A 2 27.44 -4.03 -20.21
N ALA A 3 26.39 -4.75 -20.62
CA ALA A 3 25.05 -4.19 -20.74
C ALA A 3 24.70 -3.51 -19.41
N THR A 4 24.40 -2.21 -19.46
CA THR A 4 23.96 -1.45 -18.27
C THR A 4 22.65 -2.07 -17.81
N ALA A 5 22.68 -2.81 -16.70
CA ALA A 5 21.50 -3.45 -16.15
C ALA A 5 20.47 -2.37 -15.78
N VAL A 6 19.26 -2.51 -16.30
CA VAL A 6 18.10 -1.70 -15.89
C VAL A 6 17.85 -1.99 -14.41
N PRO A 7 17.64 -0.97 -13.55
CA PRO A 7 17.30 -1.19 -12.16
C PRO A 7 16.06 -2.08 -12.02
N SER A 8 15.98 -2.84 -10.93
CA SER A 8 14.85 -3.68 -10.55
C SER A 8 14.36 -3.34 -9.15
N LEU A 9 13.17 -3.83 -8.75
CA LEU A 9 12.74 -3.70 -7.35
C LEU A 9 13.75 -4.34 -6.39
N ARG A 10 14.46 -5.40 -6.80
CA ARG A 10 15.52 -6.02 -6.01
C ARG A 10 16.63 -5.03 -5.66
N ASP A 11 17.01 -4.15 -6.58
CA ASP A 11 18.04 -3.13 -6.33
C ASP A 11 17.58 -2.16 -5.24
N HIS A 12 16.31 -1.74 -5.26
CA HIS A 12 15.75 -0.88 -4.23
C HIS A 12 15.74 -1.58 -2.86
N LEU A 13 15.24 -2.83 -2.82
CA LEU A 13 15.11 -3.60 -1.59
C LEU A 13 16.46 -3.99 -0.97
N ARG A 14 17.51 -4.16 -1.77
CA ARG A 14 18.86 -4.43 -1.27
C ARG A 14 19.37 -3.33 -0.35
N VAL A 15 18.97 -2.08 -0.58
CA VAL A 15 19.35 -0.93 0.24
C VAL A 15 18.38 -0.73 1.41
N THR A 16 17.07 -0.88 1.17
CA THR A 16 16.06 -0.51 2.17
C THR A 16 15.76 -1.61 3.19
N LEU A 17 15.77 -2.90 2.80
CA LEU A 17 15.43 -3.99 3.72
C LEU A 17 16.40 -4.14 4.91
N PRO A 18 17.73 -4.00 4.76
CA PRO A 18 18.67 -4.06 5.91
C PRO A 18 18.41 -3.02 7.00
N ARG A 19 17.58 -2.02 6.70
CA ARG A 19 17.29 -0.88 7.57
C ARG A 19 15.96 -1.05 8.32
N ILE A 20 15.19 -2.08 7.97
CA ILE A 20 14.01 -2.51 8.72
C ILE A 20 14.49 -3.49 9.79
N ALA A 21 14.22 -3.17 11.06
CA ALA A 21 14.69 -4.00 12.16
C ALA A 21 14.08 -5.43 12.12
N PRO A 22 14.83 -6.48 12.52
CA PRO A 22 14.36 -7.87 12.50
C PRO A 22 13.09 -8.15 13.31
N VAL A 23 12.80 -7.30 14.30
CA VAL A 23 11.58 -7.36 15.11
C VAL A 23 10.33 -6.98 14.31
N LEU A 24 10.47 -6.19 13.24
CA LEU A 24 9.38 -5.77 12.36
C LEU A 24 9.25 -6.70 11.15
N LEU A 25 10.39 -7.05 10.54
CA LEU A 25 10.49 -7.92 9.37
C LEU A 25 11.52 -9.01 9.64
N SER A 26 11.08 -10.27 9.68
CA SER A 26 11.99 -11.38 9.97
C SER A 26 13.03 -11.55 8.86
N PRO A 27 14.24 -12.06 9.17
CA PRO A 27 15.25 -12.35 8.14
C PRO A 27 14.71 -13.26 7.04
N THR A 28 13.91 -14.28 7.40
CA THR A 28 13.25 -15.18 6.43
C THR A 28 12.29 -14.42 5.50
N ALA A 29 11.51 -13.47 6.03
CA ALA A 29 10.63 -12.64 5.22
C ALA A 29 11.44 -11.72 4.27
N ALA A 30 12.52 -11.11 4.76
CA ALA A 30 13.42 -10.29 3.94
C ALA A 30 14.08 -11.10 2.80
N GLU A 31 14.50 -12.33 3.08
CA GLU A 31 15.04 -13.24 2.05
C GLU A 31 13.97 -13.62 0.99
N CYS A 32 12.73 -13.89 1.41
CA CYS A 32 11.63 -14.12 0.48
C CYS A 32 11.42 -12.92 -0.46
N LEU A 33 11.42 -11.71 0.11
CA LEU A 33 11.30 -10.47 -0.66
C LEU A 33 12.44 -10.26 -1.64
N GLY A 34 13.69 -10.48 -1.23
CA GLY A 34 14.85 -10.39 -2.13
C GLY A 34 14.75 -11.34 -3.33
N ARG A 35 14.16 -12.53 -3.14
CA ARG A 35 13.90 -13.48 -4.24
C ARG A 35 12.84 -12.94 -5.21
N TRP A 36 11.66 -12.57 -4.70
CA TRP A 36 10.52 -12.12 -5.50
C TRP A 36 10.75 -10.78 -6.20
N ALA A 37 11.49 -9.87 -5.58
CA ALA A 37 11.71 -8.52 -6.11
C ALA A 37 12.45 -8.48 -7.45
N GLY A 38 13.12 -9.57 -7.85
CA GLY A 38 13.72 -9.66 -9.19
C GLY A 38 12.70 -9.83 -10.32
N ALA A 39 11.46 -10.22 -10.00
CA ALA A 39 10.39 -10.39 -10.98
C ALA A 39 9.65 -9.08 -11.30
N PHE A 40 9.97 -7.99 -10.61
CA PHE A 40 9.23 -6.73 -10.69
C PHE A 40 10.13 -5.57 -11.11
N PRO A 41 9.60 -4.61 -11.89
CA PRO A 41 10.31 -3.39 -12.20
C PRO A 41 10.53 -2.54 -10.94
N PRO A 42 11.39 -1.53 -10.99
CA PRO A 42 11.45 -0.48 -9.97
C PRO A 42 10.05 0.02 -9.64
N ALA A 43 9.68 -0.06 -8.37
CA ALA A 43 8.34 0.31 -7.91
C ALA A 43 8.41 0.85 -6.48
N ALA A 44 7.43 1.69 -6.13
CA ALA A 44 7.12 1.95 -4.74
C ALA A 44 6.54 0.69 -4.11
N CYS A 45 6.92 0.41 -2.88
CA CYS A 45 6.42 -0.74 -2.14
C CYS A 45 6.17 -0.40 -0.67
N MET A 46 5.46 -1.26 0.04
CA MET A 46 5.27 -1.14 1.48
C MET A 46 5.51 -2.45 2.20
N VAL A 47 6.01 -2.36 3.43
CA VAL A 47 6.04 -3.47 4.40
C VAL A 47 5.01 -3.18 5.47
N GLU A 48 3.96 -4.01 5.53
CA GLU A 48 2.90 -3.95 6.52
C GLU A 48 3.33 -4.77 7.75
N CYS A 49 3.75 -4.12 8.84
CA CYS A 49 4.25 -4.76 10.05
C CYS A 49 3.15 -4.92 11.10
N HIS A 50 2.89 -6.13 11.56
CA HIS A 50 1.98 -6.37 12.69
C HIS A 50 2.60 -5.88 14.00
N LEU A 51 1.93 -4.95 14.69
CA LEU A 51 2.50 -4.27 15.86
C LEU A 51 2.26 -5.00 17.17
N GLY A 52 1.08 -5.60 17.36
CA GLY A 52 0.68 -6.22 18.64
C GLY A 52 1.24 -7.62 18.90
N LEU A 53 1.90 -8.24 17.91
CA LEU A 53 2.52 -9.55 18.06
C LEU A 53 3.95 -9.40 18.57
N ASP A 54 4.44 -10.29 19.42
CA ASP A 54 5.85 -10.27 19.82
C ASP A 54 6.77 -10.69 18.67
N GLU A 55 6.33 -11.68 17.89
CA GLU A 55 7.04 -12.18 16.73
C GLU A 55 6.93 -11.23 15.53
N PRO A 56 7.96 -11.15 14.67
CA PRO A 56 7.90 -10.42 13.42
C PRO A 56 6.94 -11.09 12.44
N ARG A 57 5.87 -10.38 12.08
CA ARG A 57 4.94 -10.76 11.02
C ARG A 57 4.71 -9.55 10.14
N ALA A 58 4.86 -9.74 8.84
CA ALA A 58 4.68 -8.68 7.87
C ALA A 58 4.00 -9.18 6.60
N ASP A 59 3.34 -8.26 5.91
CA ASP A 59 2.86 -8.43 4.55
C ASP A 59 3.59 -7.43 3.64
N PHE A 60 3.63 -7.68 2.33
CA PHE A 60 4.37 -6.84 1.38
C PHE A 60 3.52 -6.39 0.22
N LEU A 61 3.55 -5.09 -0.05
CA LEU A 61 2.75 -4.44 -1.08
C LEU A 61 3.65 -3.88 -2.18
N ILE A 62 3.29 -4.10 -3.44
CA ILE A 62 3.99 -3.53 -4.61
C ILE A 62 2.99 -2.68 -5.40
N ARG A 63 3.39 -1.45 -5.71
CA ARG A 63 2.58 -0.53 -6.50
C ARG A 63 2.89 -0.68 -7.99
N PHE A 64 1.84 -0.66 -8.80
CA PHE A 64 1.94 -0.51 -10.24
C PHE A 64 1.16 0.73 -10.66
N LEU A 65 1.79 1.60 -11.45
CA LEU A 65 1.13 2.67 -12.18
C LEU A 65 0.59 2.12 -13.51
N ARG A 66 -0.28 2.89 -14.17
CA ARG A 66 -0.82 2.46 -15.48
C ARG A 66 0.27 2.24 -16.53
N SER A 67 1.37 3.01 -16.46
CA SER A 67 2.56 2.78 -17.28
C SER A 67 3.18 1.39 -17.08
N ASP A 68 2.96 0.78 -15.92
CA ASP A 68 3.52 -0.51 -15.53
C ASP A 68 2.56 -1.67 -15.86
N ALA A 69 1.45 -1.40 -16.58
CA ALA A 69 0.47 -2.41 -16.91
C ALA A 69 1.06 -3.58 -17.73
N ALA A 70 2.04 -3.32 -18.59
CA ALA A 70 2.78 -4.38 -19.28
C ALA A 70 3.56 -5.28 -18.29
N ALA A 71 4.27 -4.66 -17.33
CA ALA A 71 4.99 -5.41 -16.31
C ALA A 71 4.05 -6.22 -15.39
N LEU A 72 2.87 -5.68 -15.06
CA LEU A 72 1.84 -6.44 -14.34
C LEU A 72 1.26 -7.59 -15.18
N ALA A 73 1.13 -7.39 -16.50
CA ALA A 73 0.68 -8.43 -17.43
C ALA A 73 1.74 -9.53 -17.68
N ASP A 74 3.02 -9.23 -17.47
CA ASP A 74 4.13 -10.17 -17.63
C ASP A 74 4.53 -10.84 -16.31
N ALA A 75 4.03 -10.34 -15.17
CA ALA A 75 4.21 -10.98 -13.88
C ALA A 75 3.64 -12.41 -13.91
N ASP A 76 4.48 -13.39 -13.54
CA ASP A 76 4.10 -14.80 -13.57
C ASP A 76 4.40 -15.51 -12.26
N GLY A 77 3.52 -16.46 -11.92
CA GLY A 77 3.66 -17.32 -10.75
C GLY A 77 3.14 -18.73 -11.04
N GLU A 78 3.99 -19.74 -10.88
CA GLU A 78 3.71 -21.18 -10.99
C GLU A 78 2.52 -21.70 -10.14
N ALA A 79 2.03 -20.99 -9.12
CA ALA A 79 0.97 -21.49 -8.23
C ALA A 79 -0.35 -20.70 -8.37
N GLY A 80 -1.17 -21.09 -9.36
CA GLY A 80 -2.58 -20.68 -9.48
C GLY A 80 -2.92 -20.03 -10.83
N PRO A 81 -3.01 -20.80 -11.93
CA PRO A 81 -3.16 -20.28 -13.29
C PRO A 81 -4.34 -19.31 -13.45
N ALA A 82 -5.41 -19.45 -12.67
CA ALA A 82 -6.58 -18.57 -12.76
C ALA A 82 -6.36 -17.17 -12.17
N THR A 83 -5.64 -17.01 -11.05
CA THR A 83 -5.45 -15.68 -10.42
C THR A 83 -4.53 -14.81 -11.27
N TRP A 84 -3.36 -15.31 -11.62
CA TRP A 84 -2.43 -14.56 -12.47
C TRP A 84 -3.01 -14.32 -13.86
N THR A 85 -3.79 -15.24 -14.43
CA THR A 85 -4.51 -14.97 -15.70
C THR A 85 -5.51 -13.82 -15.58
N ARG A 86 -6.25 -13.72 -14.47
CA ARG A 86 -7.17 -12.60 -14.21
C ARG A 86 -6.43 -11.27 -14.02
N LEU A 87 -5.31 -11.28 -13.30
CA LEU A 87 -4.45 -10.10 -13.16
C LEU A 87 -3.90 -9.65 -14.51
N ARG A 88 -3.47 -10.59 -15.37
CA ARG A 88 -3.04 -10.28 -16.74
C ARG A 88 -4.16 -9.70 -17.60
N ALA A 89 -5.36 -10.28 -17.50
CA ALA A 89 -6.53 -9.76 -18.22
C ALA A 89 -6.89 -8.34 -17.74
N PHE A 90 -6.88 -8.11 -16.43
CA PHE A 90 -7.07 -6.78 -15.85
C PHE A 90 -6.03 -5.80 -16.36
N ALA A 91 -4.74 -6.15 -16.30
CA ALA A 91 -3.64 -5.28 -16.71
C ALA A 91 -3.74 -4.87 -18.19
N ARG A 92 -4.05 -5.82 -19.08
CA ARG A 92 -4.25 -5.55 -20.52
C ARG A 92 -5.41 -4.59 -20.78
N LEU A 93 -6.53 -4.79 -20.09
CA LEU A 93 -7.68 -3.88 -20.20
C LEU A 93 -7.38 -2.52 -19.57
N TRP A 94 -6.68 -2.48 -18.45
CA TRP A 94 -6.34 -1.25 -17.73
C TRP A 94 -5.34 -0.37 -18.49
N ALA A 95 -4.46 -0.97 -19.29
CA ALA A 95 -3.54 -0.25 -20.16
C ALA A 95 -4.24 0.59 -21.24
N ALA A 96 -5.45 0.19 -21.67
CA ALA A 96 -6.18 0.87 -22.73
C ALA A 96 -6.87 2.16 -22.20
N PRO A 97 -6.63 3.34 -22.81
CA PRO A 97 -7.19 4.61 -22.33
C PRO A 97 -8.73 4.67 -22.32
N ASP A 98 -9.39 4.02 -23.27
CA ASP A 98 -10.85 4.02 -23.42
C ASP A 98 -11.53 2.86 -22.64
N SER A 99 -10.75 2.13 -21.85
CA SER A 99 -11.24 1.02 -21.06
C SER A 99 -12.16 1.47 -19.94
N PRO A 100 -13.17 0.68 -19.55
CA PRO A 100 -13.93 0.94 -18.33
C PRO A 100 -13.06 0.92 -17.06
N LEU A 101 -11.84 0.37 -17.12
CA LEU A 101 -10.86 0.39 -16.03
C LEU A 101 -10.01 1.68 -15.99
N ALA A 102 -10.18 2.61 -16.93
CA ALA A 102 -9.42 3.86 -16.98
C ALA A 102 -9.71 4.80 -15.78
N ALA A 103 -10.72 4.50 -14.96
CA ALA A 103 -10.96 5.18 -13.70
C ALA A 103 -9.90 4.89 -12.62
N PHE A 104 -9.16 3.78 -12.73
CA PHE A 104 -8.14 3.39 -11.73
C PHE A 104 -6.77 3.97 -12.07
N ALA A 105 -6.16 4.75 -11.18
CA ALA A 105 -4.87 5.40 -11.43
C ALA A 105 -3.66 4.48 -11.20
N GLN A 106 -3.79 3.58 -10.21
CA GLN A 106 -2.72 2.67 -9.78
C GLN A 106 -3.32 1.41 -9.16
N THR A 107 -2.49 0.38 -9.04
CA THR A 107 -2.87 -0.87 -8.39
C THR A 107 -1.80 -1.31 -7.39
N TRP A 108 -2.21 -2.13 -6.42
CA TRP A 108 -1.33 -2.72 -5.43
C TRP A 108 -1.51 -4.24 -5.40
N LEU A 109 -0.39 -4.97 -5.40
CA LEU A 109 -0.35 -6.40 -5.08
C LEU A 109 0.17 -6.56 -3.66
N GLU A 110 -0.59 -7.21 -2.80
CA GLU A 110 -0.24 -7.51 -1.40
C GLU A 110 0.01 -9.00 -1.20
N PHE A 111 1.13 -9.36 -0.60
CA PHE A 111 1.55 -10.75 -0.36
C PHE A 111 1.80 -11.00 1.13
N ASP A 112 1.19 -12.05 1.69
CA ASP A 112 1.47 -12.46 3.08
C ASP A 112 2.90 -13.03 3.24
N LEU A 113 3.64 -12.68 4.30
CA LEU A 113 4.98 -13.23 4.62
C LEU A 113 5.07 -13.84 6.05
N PRO A 114 6.04 -14.74 6.30
CA PRO A 114 6.86 -15.47 5.32
C PRO A 114 6.06 -16.64 4.71
N ARG A 115 6.29 -16.95 3.43
CA ARG A 115 5.86 -18.22 2.83
C ARG A 115 7.09 -19.11 2.58
N PRO A 116 7.39 -20.08 3.47
CA PRO A 116 8.69 -20.75 3.55
C PRO A 116 8.95 -21.83 2.48
N ARG A 117 8.22 -21.87 1.36
CA ARG A 117 8.49 -22.90 0.33
C ARG A 117 9.61 -22.44 -0.60
N ALA A 118 10.80 -22.99 -0.36
CA ALA A 118 11.95 -22.89 -1.26
C ALA A 118 11.56 -23.33 -2.68
N GLY A 119 11.86 -22.50 -3.68
CA GLY A 119 11.58 -22.77 -5.09
C GLY A 119 10.16 -22.46 -5.57
N ALA A 120 9.25 -22.00 -4.71
CA ALA A 120 7.88 -21.70 -5.13
C ALA A 120 7.75 -20.32 -5.76
N ALA A 121 7.05 -20.27 -6.88
CA ALA A 121 6.52 -19.06 -7.50
C ALA A 121 5.78 -18.06 -6.59
N LEU A 122 5.54 -16.86 -7.14
CA LEU A 122 4.74 -15.82 -6.52
C LEU A 122 3.37 -16.37 -6.05
N PRO A 123 3.04 -16.23 -4.75
CA PRO A 123 1.75 -16.66 -4.24
C PRO A 123 0.61 -15.78 -4.81
N PRO A 124 -0.65 -16.23 -4.75
CA PRO A 124 -1.77 -15.36 -5.10
C PRO A 124 -1.77 -14.13 -4.17
N PRO A 125 -1.72 -12.91 -4.72
CA PRO A 125 -1.74 -11.68 -3.93
C PRO A 125 -3.17 -11.27 -3.55
N SER A 126 -3.36 -10.41 -2.56
CA SER A 126 -4.54 -9.53 -2.58
C SER A 126 -4.28 -8.40 -3.59
N PHE A 127 -5.32 -7.97 -4.30
CA PHE A 127 -5.24 -6.95 -5.34
C PHE A 127 -6.07 -5.76 -4.94
N PHE A 128 -5.51 -4.55 -5.03
CA PHE A 128 -6.22 -3.30 -4.83
C PHE A 128 -6.06 -2.41 -6.06
N ALA A 129 -7.12 -1.72 -6.46
CA ALA A 129 -7.09 -0.71 -7.50
C ALA A 129 -7.57 0.63 -6.94
N ASP A 130 -6.70 1.62 -6.95
CA ASP A 130 -7.00 2.95 -6.45
C ASP A 130 -7.59 3.80 -7.57
N LEU A 131 -8.64 4.56 -7.27
CA LEU A 131 -9.27 5.45 -8.24
C LEU A 131 -8.44 6.71 -8.44
N ASP A 132 -8.44 7.21 -9.68
CA ASP A 132 -8.02 8.57 -9.97
C ASP A 132 -8.90 9.57 -9.18
N PRO A 133 -8.33 10.60 -8.53
CA PRO A 133 -9.10 11.55 -7.73
C PRO A 133 -10.24 12.26 -8.46
N ALA A 134 -10.09 12.52 -9.77
CA ALA A 134 -11.14 13.12 -10.58
C ALA A 134 -12.20 12.08 -10.94
N ALA A 135 -11.79 10.87 -11.32
CA ALA A 135 -12.72 9.77 -11.60
C ALA A 135 -13.54 9.37 -10.36
N ALA A 136 -12.93 9.36 -9.17
CA ALA A 136 -13.59 9.03 -7.91
C ALA A 136 -14.81 9.92 -7.57
N ARG A 137 -14.94 11.10 -8.21
CA ARG A 137 -16.06 12.03 -8.01
C ARG A 137 -17.16 11.91 -9.05
N SER A 138 -16.85 11.39 -10.24
CA SER A 138 -17.74 11.43 -11.41
C SER A 138 -18.14 10.04 -11.92
N ALA A 139 -17.38 9.00 -11.60
CA ALA A 139 -17.64 7.65 -12.06
C ALA A 139 -18.87 7.06 -11.35
N ASP A 140 -19.68 6.30 -12.09
CA ASP A 140 -20.72 5.46 -11.52
C ASP A 140 -20.05 4.34 -10.70
N PRO A 141 -20.28 4.27 -9.38
CA PRO A 141 -19.63 3.28 -8.53
C PRO A 141 -19.95 1.83 -8.90
N ALA A 142 -21.21 1.54 -9.27
CA ALA A 142 -21.65 0.19 -9.61
C ALA A 142 -21.04 -0.25 -10.93
N ALA A 143 -21.05 0.63 -11.94
CA ALA A 143 -20.44 0.33 -13.24
C ALA A 143 -18.91 0.15 -13.13
N THR A 144 -18.24 1.02 -12.39
CA THR A 144 -16.78 0.98 -12.18
C THR A 144 -16.36 -0.29 -11.43
N ALA A 145 -17.06 -0.61 -10.33
CA ALA A 145 -16.80 -1.84 -9.59
C ALA A 145 -17.14 -3.07 -10.42
N GLY A 146 -18.27 -3.06 -11.14
CA GLY A 146 -18.70 -4.15 -12.02
C GLY A 146 -17.67 -4.47 -13.09
N ALA A 147 -17.11 -3.45 -13.75
CA ALA A 147 -16.07 -3.65 -14.75
C ALA A 147 -14.80 -4.31 -14.18
N ALA A 148 -14.33 -3.88 -13.01
CA ALA A 148 -13.18 -4.50 -12.36
C ALA A 148 -13.47 -5.93 -11.88
N LEU A 149 -14.61 -6.13 -11.21
CA LEU A 149 -14.99 -7.41 -10.64
C LEU A 149 -15.34 -8.46 -11.71
N ALA A 150 -15.84 -8.07 -12.89
CA ALA A 150 -16.07 -8.98 -14.01
C ALA A 150 -14.76 -9.63 -14.51
N VAL A 151 -13.63 -8.90 -14.41
CA VAL A 151 -12.32 -9.40 -14.83
C VAL A 151 -11.60 -10.14 -13.71
N LEU A 152 -11.75 -9.66 -12.47
CA LEU A 152 -11.07 -10.21 -11.29
C LEU A 152 -11.83 -11.39 -10.65
N GLY A 153 -13.13 -11.53 -10.88
CA GLY A 153 -13.97 -12.59 -10.32
C GLY A 153 -13.80 -13.97 -10.98
N THR A 154 -14.52 -14.97 -10.46
CA THR A 154 -14.62 -16.32 -11.06
C THR A 154 -15.99 -16.60 -11.67
N GLY A 155 -16.81 -15.56 -11.87
CA GLY A 155 -18.18 -15.65 -12.36
C GLY A 155 -18.85 -14.28 -12.39
N ASP A 156 -20.15 -14.26 -12.65
CA ASP A 156 -20.93 -13.02 -12.67
C ASP A 156 -20.93 -12.35 -11.29
N VAL A 157 -20.85 -11.02 -11.31
CA VAL A 157 -20.87 -10.22 -10.09
C VAL A 157 -22.31 -10.11 -9.62
N ASP A 158 -22.58 -10.52 -8.38
CA ASP A 158 -23.90 -10.40 -7.77
C ASP A 158 -24.34 -8.92 -7.76
N PRO A 159 -25.48 -8.57 -8.39
CA PRO A 159 -25.98 -7.19 -8.41
C PRO A 159 -26.18 -6.58 -7.02
N ALA A 160 -26.50 -7.40 -6.00
CA ALA A 160 -26.64 -6.91 -4.62
C ALA A 160 -25.29 -6.45 -4.02
N VAL A 161 -24.18 -7.09 -4.42
CA VAL A 161 -22.84 -6.64 -4.03
C VAL A 161 -22.54 -5.29 -4.68
N LEU A 162 -22.82 -5.14 -5.98
CA LEU A 162 -22.63 -3.85 -6.68
C LEU A 162 -23.48 -2.73 -6.10
N ALA A 163 -24.73 -3.03 -5.73
CA ALA A 163 -25.61 -2.07 -5.06
C ALA A 163 -25.03 -1.65 -3.70
N THR A 164 -24.50 -2.58 -2.91
CA THR A 164 -23.88 -2.27 -1.61
C THR A 164 -22.62 -1.41 -1.77
N ILE A 165 -21.79 -1.71 -2.77
CA ILE A 165 -20.62 -0.86 -3.11
C ILE A 165 -21.09 0.55 -3.50
N ALA A 166 -22.13 0.66 -4.33
CA ALA A 166 -22.69 1.95 -4.71
C ALA A 166 -23.21 2.74 -3.51
N THR A 167 -23.96 2.10 -2.60
CA THR A 167 -24.38 2.74 -1.34
C THR A 167 -23.18 3.25 -0.54
N CYS A 168 -22.10 2.47 -0.40
CA CYS A 168 -20.92 2.90 0.35
C CYS A 168 -20.30 4.19 -0.23
N VAL A 169 -20.31 4.35 -1.56
CA VAL A 169 -19.72 5.51 -2.23
C VAL A 169 -20.67 6.69 -2.30
N THR A 170 -21.96 6.48 -2.57
CA THR A 170 -22.96 7.54 -2.69
C THR A 170 -23.27 8.21 -1.35
N GLU A 171 -23.16 7.50 -0.23
CA GLU A 171 -23.39 8.03 1.13
C GLU A 171 -22.17 8.79 1.71
N LEU A 172 -21.09 8.93 0.93
CA LEU A 172 -19.92 9.69 1.35
C LEU A 172 -20.25 11.17 1.48
N PRO A 173 -19.76 11.84 2.54
CA PRO A 173 -19.86 13.29 2.62
C PRO A 173 -18.96 13.96 1.57
N PRO A 174 -19.21 15.23 1.20
CA PRO A 174 -18.53 15.92 0.09
C PRO A 174 -16.99 15.98 0.15
N GLU A 175 -16.43 15.97 1.35
CA GLU A 175 -14.99 15.98 1.61
C GLU A 175 -14.33 14.60 1.43
N ALA A 176 -15.11 13.53 1.49
CA ALA A 176 -14.63 12.16 1.35
C ALA A 176 -14.70 11.69 -0.10
N ARG A 177 -14.01 10.59 -0.39
CA ARG A 177 -13.98 9.98 -1.72
C ARG A 177 -13.80 8.48 -1.65
N TRP A 178 -14.22 7.80 -2.71
CA TRP A 178 -13.84 6.42 -2.94
C TRP A 178 -12.34 6.37 -3.26
N LEU A 179 -11.57 5.67 -2.41
CA LEU A 179 -10.13 5.54 -2.57
C LEU A 179 -9.79 4.32 -3.43
N SER A 180 -10.25 3.13 -3.03
CA SER A 180 -9.85 1.90 -3.71
C SER A 180 -10.88 0.78 -3.63
N LEU A 181 -10.74 -0.15 -4.58
CA LEU A 181 -11.46 -1.42 -4.64
C LEU A 181 -10.45 -2.56 -4.43
N GLY A 182 -10.74 -3.50 -3.54
CA GLY A 182 -9.86 -4.62 -3.21
C GLY A 182 -10.51 -5.99 -3.41
N VAL A 183 -9.73 -6.94 -3.91
CA VAL A 183 -10.07 -8.36 -4.10
C VAL A 183 -8.99 -9.22 -3.44
N MET A 184 -9.37 -10.03 -2.46
CA MET A 184 -8.43 -10.87 -1.70
C MET A 184 -8.33 -12.25 -2.36
N PHE A 185 -7.38 -12.45 -3.27
CA PHE A 185 -7.22 -13.77 -3.91
C PHE A 185 -6.71 -14.83 -2.92
N GLY A 186 -7.06 -16.10 -3.18
CA GLY A 186 -6.59 -17.24 -2.39
C GLY A 186 -7.44 -17.58 -1.16
N ARG A 187 -8.56 -16.87 -0.95
CA ARG A 187 -9.52 -17.13 0.13
C ARG A 187 -10.93 -17.31 -0.47
N PRO A 188 -11.55 -18.50 -0.39
CA PRO A 188 -12.90 -18.71 -0.91
C PRO A 188 -13.92 -17.84 -0.17
N ALA A 189 -14.81 -17.16 -0.91
CA ALA A 189 -15.93 -16.35 -0.37
C ALA A 189 -15.55 -15.09 0.44
N ASP A 190 -14.34 -14.54 0.23
CA ASP A 190 -13.95 -13.26 0.82
C ASP A 190 -14.74 -12.09 0.20
N PRO A 191 -15.13 -11.10 1.03
CA PRO A 191 -15.88 -9.93 0.59
C PRO A 191 -15.02 -9.05 -0.33
N VAL A 192 -15.66 -8.20 -1.14
CA VAL A 192 -14.95 -7.13 -1.85
C VAL A 192 -14.58 -6.05 -0.84
N ARG A 193 -13.35 -5.53 -0.89
CA ARG A 193 -12.95 -4.41 -0.04
C ARG A 193 -13.23 -3.08 -0.72
N VAL A 194 -13.89 -2.18 -0.01
CA VAL A 194 -14.06 -0.78 -0.43
C VAL A 194 -13.31 0.08 0.57
N CYS A 195 -12.28 0.79 0.09
CA CYS A 195 -11.61 1.79 0.90
C CYS A 195 -12.13 3.18 0.55
N VAL A 196 -12.47 3.97 1.56
CA VAL A 196 -12.91 5.36 1.41
C VAL A 196 -12.02 6.27 2.23
N ALA A 197 -11.65 7.42 1.69
CA ALA A 197 -10.69 8.32 2.31
C ALA A 197 -11.27 9.72 2.50
N GLY A 198 -10.70 10.47 3.44
CA GLY A 198 -11.10 11.86 3.68
C GLY A 198 -12.33 12.01 4.57
N LEU A 199 -12.71 10.97 5.30
CA LEU A 199 -13.80 11.06 6.29
C LEU A 199 -13.31 11.78 7.54
N PRO A 200 -13.96 12.87 7.98
CA PRO A 200 -13.67 13.46 9.27
C PRO A 200 -13.90 12.43 10.38
N ALA A 201 -12.98 12.37 11.36
CA ALA A 201 -13.11 11.42 12.46
C ALA A 201 -14.49 11.52 13.15
N SER A 202 -14.99 12.72 13.40
CA SER A 202 -16.33 12.91 13.99
C SER A 202 -17.48 12.38 13.12
N GLY A 203 -17.32 12.30 11.80
CA GLY A 203 -18.34 11.86 10.85
C GLY A 203 -18.42 10.35 10.64
N VAL A 204 -17.37 9.60 11.03
CA VAL A 204 -17.28 8.14 10.82
C VAL A 204 -18.50 7.37 11.37
N PRO A 205 -18.99 7.60 12.62
CA PRO A 205 -20.10 6.82 13.16
C PRO A 205 -21.40 7.01 12.35
N ALA A 206 -21.71 8.26 12.00
CA ALA A 206 -22.90 8.60 11.22
C ALA A 206 -22.82 8.04 9.79
N TYR A 207 -21.63 8.02 9.19
CA TYR A 207 -21.42 7.40 7.88
C TYR A 207 -21.65 5.88 7.93
N LEU A 208 -21.06 5.20 8.93
CA LEU A 208 -21.22 3.75 9.09
C LEU A 208 -22.70 3.35 9.30
N GLU A 209 -23.46 4.15 10.02
CA GLU A 209 -24.91 3.93 10.19
C GLU A 209 -25.66 4.04 8.84
N ARG A 210 -25.38 5.07 8.03
CA ARG A 210 -26.06 5.28 6.73
C ARG A 210 -25.81 4.14 5.74
N ILE A 211 -24.61 3.57 5.73
CA ILE A 211 -24.29 2.45 4.84
C ILE A 211 -24.73 1.08 5.40
N GLY A 212 -25.40 1.06 6.56
CA GLY A 212 -25.89 -0.16 7.19
C GLY A 212 -24.78 -1.05 7.75
N TRP A 213 -23.69 -0.46 8.27
CA TRP A 213 -22.62 -1.22 8.92
C TRP A 213 -23.15 -1.96 10.15
N THR A 214 -22.84 -3.25 10.23
CA THR A 214 -23.42 -4.18 11.23
C THR A 214 -22.51 -4.43 12.44
N GLY A 215 -21.42 -3.67 12.59
CA GLY A 215 -20.51 -3.80 13.72
C GLY A 215 -20.97 -3.09 14.99
N SER A 216 -20.22 -3.29 16.07
CA SER A 216 -20.55 -2.72 17.38
C SER A 216 -20.09 -1.26 17.48
N ALA A 217 -21.06 -0.34 17.52
CA ALA A 217 -20.79 1.09 17.74
C ALA A 217 -20.11 1.36 19.09
N ALA A 218 -20.38 0.54 20.12
CA ALA A 218 -19.75 0.69 21.44
C ALA A 218 -18.26 0.30 21.40
N GLN A 219 -17.92 -0.83 20.77
CA GLN A 219 -16.52 -1.23 20.61
C GLN A 219 -15.77 -0.26 19.68
N LEU A 220 -16.42 0.21 18.61
CA LEU A 220 -15.85 1.23 17.74
C LEU A 220 -15.48 2.49 18.53
N ARG A 221 -16.38 3.00 19.38
CA ARG A 221 -16.08 4.15 20.24
C ARG A 221 -14.89 3.86 21.16
N ALA A 222 -14.90 2.72 21.86
CA ALA A 222 -13.82 2.36 22.78
C ALA A 222 -12.43 2.32 22.12
N VAL A 223 -12.33 1.85 20.88
CA VAL A 223 -11.07 1.82 20.12
C VAL A 223 -10.64 3.21 19.66
N ARG A 224 -11.61 4.04 19.28
CA ARG A 224 -11.36 5.38 18.75
C ARG A 224 -11.09 6.41 19.83
N ASP A 225 -11.62 6.17 21.04
CA ASP A 225 -11.44 6.98 22.22
C ASP A 225 -9.95 7.05 22.61
N GLY A 226 -9.31 8.16 22.23
CA GLY A 226 -7.89 8.41 22.46
C GLY A 226 -7.00 8.22 21.22
N LEU A 227 -7.51 7.68 20.11
CA LEU A 227 -6.78 7.62 18.83
C LEU A 227 -7.23 8.72 17.85
N ASP A 228 -8.50 9.11 17.88
CA ASP A 228 -9.04 10.13 16.97
C ASP A 228 -8.38 11.50 17.14
N GLY A 229 -7.79 11.79 18.30
CA GLY A 229 -7.06 13.05 18.55
C GLY A 229 -5.79 13.22 17.72
N PHE A 230 -5.31 12.15 17.09
CA PHE A 230 -4.08 12.18 16.29
C PHE A 230 -4.32 12.48 14.81
N THR A 231 -5.53 12.24 14.27
CA THR A 231 -5.83 12.51 12.86
C THR A 231 -7.11 13.31 12.68
N THR A 232 -7.14 14.20 11.70
CA THR A 232 -8.35 14.93 11.32
C THR A 232 -9.20 14.14 10.32
N LEU A 233 -8.55 13.33 9.48
CA LEU A 233 -9.18 12.57 8.40
C LEU A 233 -8.79 11.10 8.52
N SER A 234 -9.75 10.22 8.30
CA SER A 234 -9.56 8.78 8.33
C SER A 234 -9.77 8.19 6.94
N THR A 235 -9.02 7.14 6.64
CA THR A 235 -9.39 6.18 5.60
C THR A 235 -10.04 4.98 6.27
N LEU A 236 -11.20 4.57 5.77
CA LEU A 236 -11.88 3.36 6.22
C LEU A 236 -11.71 2.26 5.18
N ALA A 237 -11.50 1.04 5.64
CA ALA A 237 -11.44 -0.15 4.82
C ALA A 237 -12.62 -1.06 5.20
N LEU A 238 -13.60 -1.15 4.30
CA LEU A 238 -14.89 -1.80 4.50
C LEU A 238 -14.96 -3.13 3.75
N ASP A 239 -15.48 -4.15 4.40
CA ASP A 239 -15.73 -5.45 3.80
C ASP A 239 -17.16 -5.50 3.28
N VAL A 240 -17.34 -5.66 1.98
CA VAL A 240 -18.63 -5.58 1.31
C VAL A 240 -19.00 -6.93 0.67
N GLY A 241 -20.16 -7.44 1.07
CA GLY A 241 -20.89 -8.50 0.37
C GLY A 241 -22.23 -7.95 -0.13
N THR A 242 -23.29 -8.75 0.02
CA THR A 242 -24.68 -8.25 -0.14
C THR A 242 -25.10 -7.26 0.95
N SER A 243 -24.26 -7.08 1.97
CA SER A 243 -24.33 -6.05 2.99
C SER A 243 -22.91 -5.65 3.42
N VAL A 244 -22.78 -4.51 4.10
CA VAL A 244 -21.52 -4.10 4.73
C VAL A 244 -21.26 -4.98 5.95
N ARG A 245 -20.11 -5.66 5.97
CA ARG A 245 -19.73 -6.59 7.04
C ARG A 245 -19.20 -5.85 8.28
N PRO A 246 -19.23 -6.48 9.46
CA PRO A 246 -18.80 -5.84 10.70
C PRO A 246 -17.31 -5.50 10.79
N ARG A 247 -16.45 -6.21 10.04
CA ARG A 247 -15.01 -5.96 10.06
C ARG A 247 -14.69 -4.59 9.44
N LEU A 248 -13.90 -3.79 10.16
CA LEU A 248 -13.58 -2.41 9.80
C LEU A 248 -12.08 -2.16 10.02
N GLY A 249 -11.39 -1.65 8.99
CA GLY A 249 -10.08 -1.04 9.16
C GLY A 249 -10.18 0.48 9.22
N ILE A 250 -9.44 1.11 10.12
CA ILE A 250 -9.25 2.56 10.18
C ILE A 250 -7.78 2.86 10.01
N GLU A 251 -7.42 3.66 9.02
CA GLU A 251 -6.04 4.04 8.75
C GLU A 251 -5.80 5.47 9.26
N TYR A 252 -4.85 5.58 10.18
CA TYR A 252 -4.37 6.83 10.74
C TYR A 252 -3.16 7.27 9.94
N ASN A 253 -3.26 8.40 9.26
CA ASN A 253 -2.14 9.02 8.55
C ASN A 253 -1.84 10.37 9.21
N LEU A 254 -0.66 10.48 9.84
CA LEU A 254 -0.25 11.68 10.58
C LEU A 254 0.62 12.62 9.74
N GLU A 255 0.86 12.29 8.47
CA GLU A 255 1.72 13.05 7.57
C GLU A 255 0.89 13.93 6.63
N ALA A 256 0.79 15.22 6.95
CA ALA A 256 0.18 16.20 6.04
C ALA A 256 1.10 16.62 4.87
N ARG A 257 2.41 16.34 4.96
CA ARG A 257 3.44 16.75 3.97
C ARG A 257 4.64 15.80 3.98
N ARG A 258 5.34 15.69 2.83
CA ARG A 258 6.57 14.90 2.58
C ARG A 258 7.81 15.28 3.43
N SER A 259 7.65 15.93 4.58
CA SER A 259 8.80 16.28 5.43
C SER A 259 9.14 15.10 6.35
N LEU A 260 10.23 14.40 6.02
CA LEU A 260 10.79 13.33 6.87
C LEU A 260 11.38 13.88 8.17
N HIS A 261 11.77 15.15 8.22
CA HIS A 261 12.57 15.74 9.31
C HIS A 261 11.97 15.49 10.70
N ASP A 262 10.67 15.77 10.87
CA ASP A 262 9.97 15.60 12.15
C ASP A 262 9.00 14.41 12.12
N SER A 263 9.09 13.51 11.13
CA SER A 263 8.12 12.41 10.98
C SER A 263 8.13 11.49 12.20
N ALA A 264 9.32 11.05 12.65
CA ALA A 264 9.43 10.20 13.83
C ALA A 264 8.91 10.88 15.11
N ALA A 265 9.12 12.19 15.26
CA ALA A 265 8.63 12.96 16.40
C ALA A 265 7.09 13.06 16.40
N ARG A 266 6.46 13.23 15.24
CA ARG A 266 4.99 13.24 15.09
C ARG A 266 4.36 11.88 15.39
N TRP A 267 5.00 10.80 14.96
CA TRP A 267 4.49 9.44 15.15
C TRP A 267 4.64 8.94 16.59
N ARG A 268 5.66 9.40 17.32
CA ARG A 268 5.98 8.89 18.66
C ARG A 268 4.78 8.93 19.64
N PRO A 269 4.07 10.06 19.86
CA PRO A 269 2.93 10.09 20.77
C PRO A 269 1.82 9.11 20.42
N PHE A 270 1.54 8.92 19.13
CA PHE A 270 0.53 7.96 18.66
C PHE A 270 0.97 6.52 18.92
N LEU A 271 2.24 6.18 18.64
CA LEU A 271 2.76 4.85 18.91
C LEU A 271 2.89 4.56 20.41
N ASP A 272 3.21 5.56 21.23
CA ASP A 272 3.21 5.44 22.69
C ASP A 272 1.80 5.08 23.19
N ARG A 273 0.77 5.74 22.66
CA ARG A 273 -0.62 5.40 22.96
C ARG A 273 -0.96 3.97 22.55
N LEU A 274 -0.54 3.50 21.37
CA LEU A 274 -0.75 2.10 20.96
C LEU A 274 -0.03 1.10 21.87
N VAL A 275 1.11 1.45 22.45
CA VAL A 275 1.80 0.60 23.44
C VAL A 275 1.00 0.55 24.74
N GLU A 276 0.47 1.67 25.20
CA GLU A 276 -0.39 1.75 26.40
C GLU A 276 -1.66 0.93 26.24
N ASP A 277 -2.28 0.98 25.05
CA ASP A 277 -3.50 0.22 24.72
C ASP A 277 -3.22 -1.27 24.41
N GLY A 278 -1.94 -1.71 24.45
CA GLY A 278 -1.55 -3.09 24.15
C GLY A 278 -1.65 -3.48 22.67
N LEU A 279 -1.81 -2.50 21.77
CA LEU A 279 -1.90 -2.68 20.32
C LEU A 279 -0.53 -2.68 19.63
N CYS A 280 0.51 -2.22 20.31
CA CYS A 280 1.90 -2.24 19.85
C CYS A 280 2.80 -2.86 20.93
N ALA A 281 3.54 -3.90 20.58
CA ALA A 281 4.53 -4.48 21.48
C ALA A 281 5.64 -3.46 21.75
N ARG A 282 6.01 -3.28 23.03
CA ARG A 282 6.94 -2.22 23.46
C ARG A 282 8.27 -2.24 22.69
N HIS A 283 8.80 -3.42 22.39
CA HIS A 283 10.06 -3.60 21.67
C HIS A 283 9.98 -3.29 20.17
N LYS A 284 8.78 -3.08 19.61
CA LYS A 284 8.57 -2.70 18.19
C LYS A 284 8.53 -1.19 17.94
N ARG A 285 8.15 -0.39 18.95
CA ARG A 285 7.94 1.07 18.82
C ARG A 285 9.16 1.82 18.31
N ASP A 286 10.28 1.77 19.04
CA ASP A 286 11.46 2.55 18.68
C ASP A 286 12.13 2.05 17.39
N PRO A 287 12.21 0.73 17.12
CA PRO A 287 12.65 0.24 15.82
C PRO A 287 11.80 0.71 14.64
N LEU A 288 10.48 0.86 14.81
CA LEU A 288 9.60 1.39 13.77
C LEU A 288 9.94 2.85 13.45
N LEU A 289 10.14 3.66 14.48
CA LEU A 289 10.52 5.07 14.33
C LEU A 289 11.92 5.23 13.71
N ALA A 290 12.87 4.37 14.11
CA ALA A 290 14.23 4.40 13.60
C ALA A 290 14.35 4.02 12.11
N CYS A 291 13.33 3.35 11.55
CA CYS A 291 13.28 3.01 10.13
C CYS A 291 12.99 4.22 9.22
N ILE A 292 12.41 5.29 9.76
CA ILE A 292 12.04 6.49 8.99
C ILE A 292 13.31 7.25 8.61
N GLY A 293 13.46 7.58 7.33
CA GLY A 293 14.61 8.32 6.82
C GLY A 293 14.88 8.05 5.35
N PHE A 294 16.11 8.23 4.91
CA PHE A 294 16.50 7.99 3.52
C PHE A 294 17.92 7.45 3.41
N ASP A 295 18.24 6.78 2.30
CA ASP A 295 19.60 6.48 1.86
C ASP A 295 19.81 7.14 0.50
N HIS A 296 21.06 7.49 0.19
CA HIS A 296 21.43 7.95 -1.14
C HIS A 296 22.82 7.45 -1.52
N GLU A 297 23.09 7.43 -2.82
CA GLU A 297 24.28 6.83 -3.43
C GLU A 297 25.63 7.29 -2.88
N ARG A 298 25.70 8.46 -2.22
CA ARG A 298 26.95 9.00 -1.64
C ARG A 298 27.17 8.59 -0.18
N ILE A 299 26.12 8.20 0.56
CA ILE A 299 26.26 7.66 1.92
C ILE A 299 26.82 6.24 1.87
N ASP A 300 26.36 5.44 0.91
CA ASP A 300 26.66 4.01 0.87
C ASP A 300 27.22 3.59 -0.50
N GLN A 301 28.34 4.22 -0.90
CA GLN A 301 28.85 4.11 -2.27
C GLN A 301 29.20 2.68 -2.68
N GLU A 302 29.80 1.91 -1.78
CA GLU A 302 30.28 0.55 -2.07
C GLU A 302 29.12 -0.45 -2.20
N SER A 303 28.04 -0.26 -1.44
CA SER A 303 26.89 -1.18 -1.48
C SER A 303 25.74 -0.69 -2.37
N TRP A 304 25.81 0.54 -2.90
CA TRP A 304 24.79 1.07 -3.80
C TRP A 304 24.66 0.24 -5.07
N PRO A 305 23.44 -0.16 -5.49
CA PRO A 305 23.25 -0.94 -6.69
C PRO A 305 23.80 -0.26 -7.95
N ALA A 306 24.55 -1.02 -8.76
CA ALA A 306 25.16 -0.51 -9.98
C ALA A 306 24.12 0.02 -10.99
N GLY A 307 22.94 -0.62 -11.07
CA GLY A 307 21.84 -0.14 -11.91
C GLY A 307 21.35 1.25 -11.50
N LEU A 308 21.16 1.50 -10.19
CA LEU A 308 20.74 2.81 -9.69
C LEU A 308 21.80 3.88 -9.91
N ARG A 309 23.09 3.54 -9.75
CA ARG A 309 24.22 4.43 -10.05
C ARG A 309 24.29 4.79 -11.53
N ALA A 310 24.16 3.79 -12.41
CA ALA A 310 24.12 4.05 -13.84
C ALA A 310 22.91 4.91 -14.24
N ALA A 311 21.79 4.78 -13.53
CA ALA A 311 20.62 5.60 -13.76
C ALA A 311 20.82 7.06 -13.33
N SER A 312 21.39 7.33 -12.15
CA SER A 312 21.74 8.71 -11.73
C SER A 312 22.77 9.35 -12.68
N ASP A 313 23.80 8.61 -13.10
CA ASP A 313 24.81 9.09 -14.06
C ASP A 313 24.18 9.58 -15.38
N ARG A 314 23.10 8.94 -15.85
CA ARG A 314 22.37 9.36 -17.05
C ARG A 314 21.58 10.66 -16.87
N HIS A 315 21.12 10.96 -15.65
CA HIS A 315 20.44 12.22 -15.35
C HIS A 315 21.42 13.39 -15.14
N GLY A 316 22.70 13.09 -14.90
CA GLY A 316 23.79 14.05 -14.85
C GLY A 316 24.53 14.08 -13.51
N PRO A 317 25.69 14.74 -13.43
CA PRO A 317 26.63 14.63 -12.31
C PRO A 317 26.11 15.19 -10.97
N ASN A 318 25.00 15.93 -11.01
CA ASN A 318 24.40 16.56 -9.85
C ASN A 318 23.06 15.94 -9.44
N VAL A 319 22.69 14.80 -10.03
CA VAL A 319 21.46 14.08 -9.68
C VAL A 319 21.84 12.83 -8.89
N LEU A 320 21.16 12.61 -7.77
CA LEU A 320 21.37 11.44 -6.91
C LEU A 320 20.10 10.59 -6.90
N SER A 321 20.29 9.28 -6.99
CA SER A 321 19.27 8.32 -6.62
C SER A 321 19.11 8.32 -5.09
N VAL A 322 17.87 8.46 -4.62
CA VAL A 322 17.52 8.49 -3.20
C VAL A 322 16.41 7.47 -2.94
N LEU A 323 16.59 6.67 -1.89
CA LEU A 323 15.58 5.74 -1.41
C LEU A 323 15.02 6.25 -0.09
N LEU A 324 13.73 6.55 -0.07
CA LEU A 324 13.01 7.10 1.07
C LEU A 324 12.28 5.96 1.80
N ARG A 325 12.25 6.05 3.13
CA ARG A 325 11.50 5.19 4.03
C ARG A 325 10.66 6.07 4.94
N LYS A 326 9.35 5.85 4.97
CA LYS A 326 8.45 6.58 5.85
C LYS A 326 7.38 5.67 6.40
N LEU A 327 6.79 6.06 7.52
CA LEU A 327 5.60 5.42 8.05
C LEU A 327 4.38 6.09 7.37
N ALA A 328 3.80 5.41 6.38
CA ALA A 328 2.71 5.94 5.56
C ALA A 328 1.42 6.08 6.37
N HIS A 329 1.06 5.02 7.10
CA HIS A 329 -0.07 5.02 8.02
C HIS A 329 0.04 3.87 9.02
N VAL A 330 -0.78 3.93 10.06
CA VAL A 330 -1.05 2.79 10.93
C VAL A 330 -2.52 2.44 10.81
N LYS A 331 -2.80 1.18 10.50
CA LYS A 331 -4.15 0.64 10.39
C LYS A 331 -4.54 -0.06 11.67
N VAL A 332 -5.67 0.32 12.24
CA VAL A 332 -6.31 -0.37 13.36
C VAL A 332 -7.50 -1.13 12.80
N VAL A 333 -7.50 -2.45 12.97
CA VAL A 333 -8.55 -3.34 12.48
C VAL A 333 -9.39 -3.81 13.64
N PHE A 334 -10.68 -3.60 13.50
CA PHE A 334 -11.73 -4.06 14.39
C PHE A 334 -12.54 -5.16 13.70
N GLU A 335 -12.85 -6.21 14.44
CA GLU A 335 -13.79 -7.26 14.05
C GLU A 335 -14.51 -7.73 15.32
N PRO A 336 -15.85 -7.88 15.30
CA PRO A 336 -16.58 -8.37 16.47
C PRO A 336 -15.98 -9.67 17.00
N ASP A 337 -15.93 -9.79 18.32
CA ASP A 337 -15.43 -10.97 19.04
C ASP A 337 -13.98 -11.36 18.73
N ARG A 338 -13.21 -10.48 18.10
CA ARG A 338 -11.77 -10.62 17.85
C ARG A 338 -11.00 -9.52 18.56
N PRO A 339 -9.76 -9.80 19.00
CA PRO A 339 -8.84 -8.76 19.46
C PRO A 339 -8.62 -7.72 18.37
N VAL A 340 -8.55 -6.46 18.78
CA VAL A 340 -8.18 -5.34 17.90
C VAL A 340 -6.72 -5.52 17.47
N VAL A 341 -6.43 -5.25 16.20
CA VAL A 341 -5.10 -5.43 15.63
C VAL A 341 -4.59 -4.11 15.06
N ALA A 342 -3.38 -3.71 15.42
CA ALA A 342 -2.69 -2.59 14.77
C ALA A 342 -1.57 -3.08 13.84
N LYS A 343 -1.45 -2.42 12.67
CA LYS A 343 -0.45 -2.70 11.65
C LYS A 343 0.15 -1.41 11.12
N ALA A 344 1.48 -1.33 11.04
CA ALA A 344 2.20 -0.17 10.49
C ALA A 344 2.60 -0.40 9.04
N TYR A 345 2.38 0.57 8.18
CA TYR A 345 2.75 0.50 6.76
C TYR A 345 3.99 1.34 6.51
N LEU A 346 5.13 0.68 6.39
CA LEU A 346 6.40 1.31 6.04
C LEU A 346 6.51 1.40 4.52
N GLU A 347 6.37 2.61 3.98
CA GLU A 347 6.50 2.86 2.54
C GLU A 347 7.95 3.08 2.17
N LEU A 348 8.37 2.40 1.10
CA LEU A 348 9.70 2.44 0.51
C LEU A 348 9.55 2.99 -0.92
N THR A 349 10.10 4.18 -1.19
CA THR A 349 10.02 4.83 -2.50
C THR A 349 11.38 5.23 -3.02
N HIS A 350 11.51 5.29 -4.33
CA HIS A 350 12.64 5.90 -5.02
C HIS A 350 12.28 7.32 -5.44
N ASP A 351 13.23 8.24 -5.34
CA ASP A 351 13.11 9.63 -5.78
C ASP A 351 14.47 10.14 -6.27
N TRP A 352 14.47 11.23 -7.01
CA TRP A 352 15.65 11.86 -7.57
C TRP A 352 15.93 13.17 -6.86
N LEU A 353 17.16 13.34 -6.37
CA LEU A 353 17.60 14.56 -5.72
C LEU A 353 18.59 15.29 -6.61
N ALA A 354 18.16 16.41 -7.19
CA ALA A 354 19.04 17.29 -7.96
C ALA A 354 19.69 18.34 -7.05
N PHE A 355 21.00 18.48 -7.16
CA PHE A 355 21.79 19.50 -6.48
C PHE A 355 22.14 20.63 -7.44
N ASP A 356 21.80 21.86 -7.06
CA ASP A 356 22.26 23.04 -7.77
C ASP A 356 23.56 23.53 -7.15
N PRO A 357 24.71 23.44 -7.86
CA PRO A 357 26.00 23.86 -7.33
C PRO A 357 26.12 25.38 -7.13
N VAL A 358 25.29 26.18 -7.81
CA VAL A 358 25.31 27.65 -7.71
C VAL A 358 24.58 28.08 -6.43
N THR A 359 23.36 27.57 -6.22
CA THR A 359 22.57 27.93 -5.03
C THR A 359 22.90 27.07 -3.81
N ARG A 360 23.65 25.98 -3.99
CA ARG A 360 23.93 24.93 -2.98
C ARG A 360 22.66 24.33 -2.39
N GLN A 361 21.59 24.30 -3.17
CA GLN A 361 20.31 23.73 -2.76
C GLN A 361 20.12 22.37 -3.41
N ALA A 362 19.57 21.43 -2.63
CA ALA A 362 19.08 20.16 -3.14
C ALA A 362 17.56 20.21 -3.23
N ARG A 363 17.00 19.71 -4.34
CA ARG A 363 15.55 19.64 -4.57
C ARG A 363 15.20 18.28 -5.14
N PHE A 364 14.10 17.70 -4.66
CA PHE A 364 13.50 16.55 -5.32
C PHE A 364 12.97 16.98 -6.68
N THR A 365 13.12 16.13 -7.67
CA THR A 365 12.79 16.41 -9.07
C THR A 365 11.97 15.29 -9.66
N ASP A 366 10.91 15.65 -10.38
CA ASP A 366 10.10 14.71 -11.15
C ASP A 366 10.83 14.36 -12.47
N PHE A 367 11.93 13.61 -12.39
CA PHE A 367 12.39 12.90 -13.57
C PHE A 367 11.48 11.68 -13.75
N PRO A 368 10.93 11.41 -14.95
CA PRO A 368 10.32 10.12 -15.20
C PRO A 368 11.40 9.06 -14.94
N ASP A 369 11.11 8.11 -14.04
CA ASP A 369 11.91 6.89 -13.93
C ASP A 369 11.98 6.31 -15.34
N GLY A 370 13.17 6.36 -15.95
CA GLY A 370 13.34 6.10 -17.37
C GLY A 370 12.90 4.69 -17.77
N THR A 371 11.61 4.53 -18.08
CA THR A 371 11.00 3.42 -18.81
C THR A 371 10.74 3.80 -20.27
N GLY A 372 11.49 4.80 -20.77
CA GLY A 372 11.59 5.08 -22.20
C GLY A 372 12.73 4.29 -22.83
N ALA A 373 12.51 2.99 -23.05
CA ALA A 373 13.24 2.20 -24.04
C ALA A 373 12.26 1.26 -24.74
#